data_AF-M1N5U0-F1
#
_entry.id   AF-M1N5U0-F1
#
_cell.length_a   1.000
_cell.length_b   1.000
_cell.length_c   1.000
_cell.angle_alpha   90.00
_cell.angle_beta   90.00
_cell.angle_gamma   90.00
#
_symmetry.space_group_name_H-M   'P 1'
#
loop_
_entity.id
_entity.type
_entity.pdbx_description
1 polymer ?
#
loop_
_entity_poly.entity_id
_entity_poly.type
_entity_poly.pdbx_seq_one_letter_code
_entity_poly.pdbx_strand_id
1 'polypeptide(L)'
;MMIELEAFDFDMDKAALIGPAPYAAQFAADMRMTNNNFGLLVDLSHFPTTYETSKFVIQTLRPYITHFHIGNAVVEKGCEAYGDQHPRFGFPNSANDVEELVDFFTVLKEEGFFNAKNPYVLSLEVKPWGDEDGDIVLANTKRVINRAWALVED
;
A
#
# COMPACT_ATOMS: atom_id res chain seq x y z
N MET A 1 -16.08 -9.84 -12.77
CA MET A 1 -15.87 -9.24 -11.44
C MET A 1 -14.63 -9.88 -10.85
N MET A 2 -13.64 -9.09 -10.48
CA MET A 2 -12.46 -9.58 -9.77
C MET A 2 -12.83 -9.81 -8.30
N ILE A 3 -12.23 -10.83 -7.69
CA ILE A 3 -12.24 -11.04 -6.25
C ILE A 3 -10.81 -10.77 -5.78
N GLU A 4 -10.66 -9.85 -4.85
CA GLU A 4 -9.35 -9.32 -4.47
C GLU A 4 -9.15 -9.55 -2.97
N LEU A 5 -7.94 -9.94 -2.60
CA LEU A 5 -7.51 -10.04 -1.21
C LEU A 5 -6.43 -9.01 -0.97
N GLU A 6 -6.59 -8.25 0.10
CA GLU A 6 -5.55 -7.37 0.62
C GLU A 6 -4.74 -8.12 1.69
N ALA A 7 -3.42 -8.04 1.61
CA ALA A 7 -2.51 -8.64 2.59
C ALA A 7 -2.25 -7.65 3.74
N PHE A 8 -2.17 -8.15 4.98
CA PHE A 8 -2.00 -7.34 6.19
C PHE A 8 -0.83 -7.85 7.06
N ASP A 9 -0.48 -7.13 8.11
CA ASP A 9 0.53 -7.57 9.10
C ASP A 9 0.17 -8.90 9.78
N PHE A 10 1.18 -9.62 10.28
CA PHE A 10 1.04 -10.90 10.97
C PHE A 10 1.38 -10.88 12.46
N ASP A 11 2.01 -9.82 12.96
CA ASP A 11 2.43 -9.71 14.36
C ASP A 11 2.36 -8.29 14.96
N MET A 12 1.72 -7.33 14.28
CA MET A 12 1.74 -5.91 14.68
C MET A 12 0.38 -5.41 15.19
N ASP A 13 -0.61 -5.28 14.32
CA ASP A 13 -1.94 -4.70 14.62
C ASP A 13 -3.04 -5.72 14.34
N LYS A 14 -3.22 -6.09 13.07
CA LYS A 14 -4.26 -7.04 12.67
C LYS A 14 -3.88 -8.47 12.97
N ALA A 15 -2.58 -8.79 12.97
CA ALA A 15 -2.07 -10.15 13.16
C ALA A 15 -2.81 -11.18 12.29
N ALA A 16 -2.97 -10.85 11.00
CA ALA A 16 -3.69 -11.63 10.02
C ALA A 16 -2.90 -12.86 9.56
N LEU A 17 -3.63 -13.84 9.01
CA LEU A 17 -3.02 -15.06 8.47
C LEU A 17 -2.27 -14.82 7.15
N ILE A 18 -2.67 -13.79 6.39
CA ILE A 18 -2.15 -13.54 5.03
C ILE A 18 -1.44 -12.18 5.00
N GLY A 19 -0.12 -12.30 5.01
CA GLY A 19 0.95 -11.32 4.96
C GLY A 19 2.08 -11.92 5.81
N PRO A 20 3.33 -12.04 5.33
CA PRO A 20 4.06 -11.25 4.33
C PRO A 20 3.78 -11.62 2.85
N ALA A 21 4.34 -10.83 1.92
CA ALA A 21 4.14 -10.98 0.48
C ALA A 21 4.36 -12.41 -0.06
N PRO A 22 5.35 -13.22 0.38
CA PRO A 22 5.50 -14.59 -0.08
C PRO A 22 4.30 -15.49 0.22
N TYR A 23 3.64 -15.30 1.36
CA TYR A 23 2.45 -16.09 1.74
C TYR A 23 1.24 -15.66 0.94
N ALA A 24 1.07 -14.34 0.72
CA ALA A 24 0.03 -13.83 -0.16
C ALA A 24 0.20 -14.32 -1.60
N ALA A 25 1.44 -14.37 -2.12
CA ALA A 25 1.73 -14.90 -3.46
C ALA A 25 1.41 -16.39 -3.57
N GLN A 26 1.79 -17.19 -2.56
CA GLN A 26 1.48 -18.63 -2.54
C GLN A 26 -0.03 -18.86 -2.52
N PHE A 27 -0.74 -18.14 -1.64
CA PHE A 27 -2.20 -18.22 -1.57
C PHE A 27 -2.86 -17.83 -2.89
N ALA A 28 -2.42 -16.74 -3.52
CA ALA A 28 -2.96 -16.30 -4.80
C ALA A 28 -2.69 -17.30 -5.93
N ALA A 29 -1.52 -17.94 -5.94
CA ALA A 29 -1.20 -19.00 -6.88
C ALA A 29 -2.17 -20.19 -6.74
N ASP A 30 -2.39 -20.65 -5.50
CA ASP A 30 -3.29 -21.77 -5.19
C ASP A 30 -4.73 -21.42 -5.56
N MET A 31 -5.20 -20.21 -5.22
CA MET A 31 -6.54 -19.75 -5.59
C MET A 31 -6.74 -19.73 -7.11
N ARG A 32 -5.76 -19.23 -7.87
CA ARG A 32 -5.85 -19.17 -9.34
C ARG A 32 -5.82 -20.54 -10.02
N MET A 33 -5.55 -21.65 -9.31
CA MET A 33 -5.73 -22.99 -9.86
C MET A 33 -7.20 -23.31 -10.17
N THR A 34 -8.14 -22.69 -9.45
CA THR A 34 -9.59 -22.91 -9.65
C THR A 34 -10.40 -21.62 -9.83
N ASN A 35 -9.86 -20.46 -9.45
CA ASN A 35 -10.51 -19.15 -9.51
C ASN A 35 -9.66 -18.15 -10.30
N ASN A 36 -9.76 -18.18 -11.63
CA ASN A 36 -8.98 -17.31 -12.52
C ASN A 36 -9.24 -15.80 -12.33
N ASN A 37 -10.35 -15.42 -11.70
CA ASN A 37 -10.72 -14.03 -11.40
C ASN A 37 -10.25 -13.54 -10.02
N PHE A 38 -9.31 -14.24 -9.39
CA PHE A 38 -8.71 -13.84 -8.12
C PHE A 38 -7.49 -12.92 -8.32
N GLY A 39 -7.30 -11.94 -7.45
CA GLY A 39 -6.17 -11.01 -7.46
C GLY A 39 -5.76 -10.55 -6.07
N LEU A 40 -4.67 -9.79 -6.01
CA LEU A 40 -4.18 -9.17 -4.80
C LEU A 40 -4.27 -7.65 -4.90
N LEU A 41 -4.76 -7.05 -3.83
CA LEU A 41 -4.65 -5.63 -3.57
C LEU A 41 -3.40 -5.40 -2.71
N VAL A 42 -2.64 -4.38 -3.08
CA VAL A 42 -1.39 -4.03 -2.39
C VAL A 42 -1.47 -2.59 -1.89
N ASP A 43 -1.47 -2.39 -0.57
CA ASP A 43 -1.37 -1.07 0.07
C ASP A 43 0.05 -0.80 0.58
N LEU A 44 0.55 0.40 0.30
CA LEU A 44 1.80 0.93 0.83
C LEU A 44 1.82 1.00 2.38
N SER A 45 0.68 1.16 3.07
CA SER A 45 0.63 1.14 4.54
C SER A 45 1.11 -0.19 5.12
N HIS A 46 0.87 -1.31 4.43
CA HIS A 46 1.19 -2.64 4.95
C HIS A 46 2.68 -2.96 4.88
N PHE A 47 3.43 -2.36 3.95
CA PHE A 47 4.84 -2.70 3.73
C PHE A 47 5.70 -2.53 4.99
N PRO A 48 5.66 -1.39 5.69
CA PRO A 48 6.39 -1.24 6.94
C PRO A 48 5.83 -2.15 8.05
N THR A 49 4.54 -2.50 8.03
CA THR A 49 3.92 -3.40 9.03
C THR A 49 4.25 -4.88 8.82
N THR A 50 4.65 -5.28 7.61
CA THR A 50 5.16 -6.62 7.28
C THR A 50 6.69 -6.66 7.23
N TYR A 51 7.37 -5.54 7.51
CA TYR A 51 8.83 -5.37 7.45
C TYR A 51 9.41 -5.55 6.04
N GLU A 52 8.64 -5.15 5.02
CA GLU A 52 8.96 -5.32 3.61
C GLU A 52 9.18 -3.98 2.90
N THR A 53 9.81 -4.01 1.74
CA THR A 53 10.05 -2.83 0.90
C THR A 53 9.17 -2.86 -0.34
N SER A 54 8.92 -1.70 -0.96
CA SER A 54 8.12 -1.62 -2.20
C SER A 54 8.65 -2.57 -3.26
N LYS A 55 9.96 -2.57 -3.50
CA LYS A 55 10.59 -3.46 -4.47
C LYS A 55 10.29 -4.93 -4.19
N PHE A 56 10.46 -5.36 -2.94
CA PHE A 56 10.25 -6.76 -2.58
C PHE A 56 8.79 -7.17 -2.74
N VAL A 57 7.85 -6.38 -2.21
CA VAL A 57 6.41 -6.68 -2.27
C VAL A 57 5.94 -6.68 -3.72
N ILE A 58 6.21 -5.62 -4.47
CA ILE A 58 5.74 -5.47 -5.85
C ILE A 58 6.26 -6.60 -6.73
N GLN A 59 7.55 -6.92 -6.68
CA GLN A 59 8.13 -7.98 -7.50
C GLN A 59 7.60 -9.37 -7.12
N THR A 60 7.42 -9.63 -5.82
CA THR A 60 6.91 -10.91 -5.32
C THR A 60 5.45 -11.13 -5.72
N LEU A 61 4.62 -10.08 -5.63
CA LEU A 61 3.19 -10.16 -5.89
C LEU A 61 2.82 -9.91 -7.36
N ARG A 62 3.74 -9.38 -8.18
CA ARG A 62 3.53 -8.89 -9.56
C ARG A 62 2.54 -9.69 -10.41
N PRO A 63 2.60 -11.04 -10.48
CA PRO A 63 1.68 -11.80 -11.32
C PRO A 63 0.20 -11.69 -10.88
N TYR A 64 -0.04 -11.35 -9.62
CA TYR A 64 -1.34 -11.42 -8.96
C TYR A 64 -1.94 -10.05 -8.65
N ILE A 65 -1.15 -8.97 -8.74
CA ILE A 65 -1.62 -7.62 -8.41
C ILE A 65 -2.70 -7.16 -9.39
N THR A 66 -3.79 -6.65 -8.85
CA THR A 66 -4.91 -6.09 -9.61
C THR A 66 -5.26 -4.67 -9.20
N HIS A 67 -4.89 -4.25 -7.98
CA HIS A 67 -5.23 -2.95 -7.41
C HIS A 67 -4.13 -2.51 -6.43
N PHE A 68 -3.83 -1.21 -6.43
CA PHE A 68 -2.95 -0.56 -5.47
C PHE A 68 -3.70 0.41 -4.56
N HIS A 69 -3.36 0.41 -3.28
CA HIS A 69 -3.68 1.48 -2.35
C HIS A 69 -2.42 2.26 -1.95
N ILE A 70 -2.63 3.52 -1.56
CA ILE A 70 -1.63 4.35 -0.91
C ILE A 70 -2.23 4.78 0.44
N GLY A 71 -1.71 4.18 1.50
CA GLY A 71 -2.00 4.53 2.88
C GLY A 71 -0.72 4.79 3.69
N ASN A 72 -0.92 4.96 5.00
CA ASN A 72 0.13 5.21 5.97
C ASN A 72 -0.10 4.40 7.24
N ALA A 73 0.95 4.14 8.01
CA ALA A 73 0.90 3.37 9.24
C ALA A 73 1.88 3.95 10.28
N VAL A 74 1.73 3.58 11.55
CA VAL A 74 2.72 3.88 12.60
C VAL A 74 3.27 2.57 13.15
N VAL A 75 4.55 2.31 12.98
CA VAL A 75 5.17 1.03 13.34
C VAL A 75 5.92 1.03 14.68
N GLU A 76 6.04 2.20 15.32
CA GLU A 76 6.68 2.31 16.63
C GLU A 76 5.68 1.99 17.76
N LYS A 77 5.93 0.89 18.46
CA LYS A 77 5.04 0.41 19.52
C LYS A 77 4.93 1.43 20.67
N GLY A 78 3.69 1.79 21.00
CA GLY A 78 3.40 2.76 22.06
C GLY A 78 3.22 4.20 21.56
N CYS A 79 3.49 4.47 20.27
CA CYS A 79 3.11 5.73 19.64
C CYS A 79 1.60 5.79 19.36
N GLU A 80 1.08 7.01 19.25
CA GLU A 80 -0.28 7.25 18.83
C GLU A 80 -0.50 6.75 17.38
N ALA A 81 -1.69 6.21 17.12
CA ALA A 81 -2.05 5.57 15.85
C ALA A 81 -1.21 4.34 15.46
N TYR A 82 -0.56 3.68 16.43
CA TYR A 82 0.19 2.42 16.22
C TYR A 82 -0.64 1.40 15.43
N GLY A 83 -0.02 0.82 14.40
CA GLY A 83 -0.62 -0.16 13.50
C GLY A 83 -1.09 0.43 12.17
N ASP A 84 -1.92 -0.36 11.50
CA ASP A 84 -2.52 -0.05 10.20
C ASP A 84 -3.78 0.81 10.37
N GLN A 85 -3.56 2.03 10.83
CA GLN A 85 -4.63 2.95 11.19
C GLN A 85 -4.91 4.03 10.14
N HIS A 86 -4.12 4.08 9.06
CA HIS A 86 -4.29 5.02 7.95
C HIS A 86 -4.34 6.51 8.36
N PRO A 87 -3.44 7.01 9.23
CA PRO A 87 -3.38 8.45 9.51
C PRO A 87 -2.93 9.23 8.25
N ARG A 88 -3.11 10.55 8.26
CA ARG A 88 -2.59 11.41 7.18
C ARG A 88 -1.07 11.26 7.00
N PHE A 89 -0.58 11.59 5.81
CA PHE A 89 0.86 11.72 5.56
C PHE A 89 1.48 12.84 6.42
N GLY A 90 2.70 12.62 6.92
CA GLY A 90 3.39 13.50 7.86
C GLY A 90 2.77 13.51 9.27
N PHE A 91 2.06 12.46 9.66
CA PHE A 91 1.58 12.27 11.03
C PHE A 91 2.78 11.91 11.93
N PRO A 92 2.79 12.32 13.22
CA PRO A 92 3.92 12.01 14.11
C PRO A 92 4.26 10.51 14.12
N ASN A 93 5.52 10.17 13.84
CA ASN A 93 6.06 8.80 13.80
C ASN A 93 5.43 7.88 12.73
N SER A 94 4.70 8.42 11.76
CA SER A 94 4.17 7.62 10.66
C SER A 94 5.27 7.18 9.70
N ALA A 95 5.12 5.99 9.13
CA ALA A 95 6.15 5.33 8.34
C ALA A 95 6.26 5.86 6.90
N ASN A 96 5.16 6.32 6.31
CA ASN A 96 5.13 6.76 4.91
C ASN A 96 4.91 8.28 4.81
N ASP A 97 5.73 8.93 3.98
CA ASP A 97 5.53 10.28 3.46
C ASP A 97 6.05 10.36 2.01
N VAL A 98 6.47 11.53 1.55
CA VAL A 98 6.95 11.76 0.18
C VAL A 98 8.03 10.77 -0.24
N GLU A 99 9.00 10.45 0.61
CA GLU A 99 10.15 9.60 0.25
C GLU A 99 9.73 8.16 -0.05
N GLU A 100 8.88 7.58 0.79
CA GLU A 100 8.35 6.22 0.59
C GLU A 100 7.44 6.15 -0.64
N LEU A 101 6.65 7.21 -0.92
CA LEU A 101 5.86 7.27 -2.14
C LEU A 101 6.74 7.41 -3.39
N VAL A 102 7.89 8.08 -3.32
CA VAL A 102 8.85 8.15 -4.44
C VAL A 102 9.39 6.76 -4.75
N ASP A 103 9.84 6.02 -3.72
CA ASP A 103 10.29 4.63 -3.88
C ASP A 103 9.18 3.76 -4.48
N PHE A 104 7.97 3.83 -3.92
CA PHE A 104 6.81 3.09 -4.39
C PHE A 104 6.50 3.37 -5.87
N PHE A 105 6.38 4.64 -6.26
CA PHE A 105 6.11 5.00 -7.65
C PHE A 105 7.25 4.64 -8.60
N THR A 106 8.49 4.75 -8.16
CA THR A 106 9.66 4.34 -8.97
C THR A 106 9.57 2.85 -9.28
N VAL A 107 9.34 2.01 -8.27
CA VAL A 107 9.17 0.56 -8.45
C VAL A 107 7.97 0.23 -9.34
N LEU A 108 6.81 0.87 -9.12
CA LEU A 108 5.63 0.65 -9.97
C LEU A 108 5.90 1.00 -11.44
N LYS A 109 6.68 2.07 -11.68
CA LYS A 109 7.08 2.50 -13.01
C LYS A 109 8.04 1.50 -13.65
N GLU A 110 9.08 1.08 -12.94
CA GLU A 110 10.06 0.09 -13.40
C GLU A 110 9.41 -1.25 -13.76
N GLU A 111 8.43 -1.70 -12.97
CA GLU A 111 7.72 -2.97 -13.18
C GLU A 111 6.61 -2.88 -14.25
N GLY A 112 6.33 -1.68 -14.75
CA GLY A 112 5.43 -1.42 -15.86
C GLY A 112 3.95 -1.32 -15.50
N PHE A 113 3.61 -0.95 -14.26
CA PHE A 113 2.22 -0.84 -13.80
C PHE A 113 1.51 0.43 -14.28
N PHE A 114 2.25 1.49 -14.65
CA PHE A 114 1.66 2.68 -15.25
C PHE A 114 1.36 2.47 -16.74
N ASN A 115 0.18 1.93 -17.03
CA ASN A 115 -0.30 1.66 -18.38
C ASN A 115 -1.47 2.57 -18.76
N ALA A 116 -1.23 3.60 -19.57
CA ALA A 116 -2.27 4.55 -19.97
C ALA A 116 -3.43 3.91 -20.79
N LYS A 117 -3.21 2.77 -21.46
CA LYS A 117 -4.24 2.09 -22.24
C LYS A 117 -5.15 1.22 -21.36
N ASN A 118 -4.56 0.57 -20.36
CA ASN A 118 -5.24 -0.30 -19.40
C ASN A 118 -4.74 0.04 -18.00
N PRO A 119 -5.19 1.16 -17.41
CA PRO A 119 -4.68 1.62 -16.13
C PRO A 119 -5.10 0.67 -15.01
N TYR A 120 -4.20 0.44 -14.07
CA TYR A 120 -4.53 -0.18 -12.79
C TYR A 120 -5.31 0.82 -11.93
N VAL A 121 -6.13 0.28 -11.03
CA VAL A 121 -6.73 1.11 -9.98
C VAL A 121 -5.63 1.45 -8.97
N LEU A 122 -5.51 2.74 -8.66
CA LEU A 122 -4.65 3.29 -7.63
C LEU A 122 -5.51 4.23 -6.78
N SER A 123 -5.84 3.82 -5.56
CA SER A 123 -6.68 4.60 -4.64
C SER A 123 -5.95 4.95 -3.36
N LEU A 124 -6.60 5.78 -2.56
CA LEU A 124 -6.05 6.38 -1.35
C LEU A 124 -6.81 5.86 -0.15
N GLU A 125 -6.10 5.37 0.85
CA GLU A 125 -6.67 4.93 2.11
C GLU A 125 -6.05 5.73 3.25
N VAL A 126 -6.69 6.86 3.55
CA VAL A 126 -6.32 7.76 4.64
C VAL A 126 -7.58 8.25 5.34
N LYS A 127 -7.52 8.42 6.65
CA LYS A 127 -8.62 8.95 7.46
C LYS A 127 -8.16 10.08 8.38
N PRO A 128 -9.06 11.00 8.76
CA PRO A 128 -8.76 12.00 9.77
C PRO A 128 -8.48 11.36 11.13
N TRP A 129 -7.57 11.95 11.90
CA TRP A 129 -7.28 11.55 13.27
C TRP A 129 -7.86 12.54 14.28
N GLY A 130 -8.69 12.06 15.21
CA GLY A 130 -9.36 12.92 16.19
C GLY A 130 -10.26 13.97 15.52
N ASP A 131 -9.99 15.26 15.80
CA ASP A 131 -10.77 16.39 15.30
C ASP A 131 -10.23 16.97 13.97
N GLU A 132 -9.36 16.24 13.26
CA GLU A 132 -8.86 16.66 11.95
C GLU A 132 -9.98 16.81 10.91
N ASP A 133 -9.87 17.85 10.09
CA ASP A 133 -10.79 18.09 8.99
C ASP A 133 -10.45 17.18 7.80
N GLY A 134 -11.45 16.42 7.31
CA GLY A 134 -11.28 15.47 6.21
C GLY A 134 -10.90 16.11 4.87
N ASP A 135 -11.36 17.33 4.58
CA ASP A 135 -10.97 18.04 3.37
C ASP A 135 -9.50 18.49 3.44
N ILE A 136 -9.02 18.88 4.63
CA ILE A 136 -7.61 19.21 4.85
C ILE A 136 -6.74 17.95 4.69
N VAL A 137 -7.17 16.82 5.25
CA VAL A 137 -6.46 15.53 5.10
C VAL A 137 -6.39 15.12 3.63
N LEU A 138 -7.51 15.21 2.90
CA LEU A 138 -7.55 14.91 1.47
C LEU A 138 -6.64 15.84 0.65
N ALA A 139 -6.65 17.15 0.94
CA ALA A 139 -5.79 18.13 0.28
C ALA A 139 -4.31 17.83 0.55
N ASN A 140 -3.94 17.47 1.79
CA ASN A 140 -2.59 17.07 2.15
C ASN A 140 -2.16 15.80 1.39
N THR A 141 -3.00 14.78 1.34
CA THR A 141 -2.71 13.54 0.62
C THR A 141 -2.45 13.79 -0.86
N LYS A 142 -3.30 14.58 -1.52
CA LYS A 142 -3.06 14.99 -2.93
C LYS A 142 -1.73 15.74 -3.10
N ARG A 143 -1.38 16.61 -2.16
CA ARG A 143 -0.11 17.36 -2.18
C ARG A 143 1.09 16.42 -2.10
N VAL A 144 1.06 15.43 -1.19
CA VAL A 144 2.14 14.45 -1.01
C VAL A 144 2.32 13.59 -2.25
N ILE A 145 1.23 13.06 -2.82
CA ILE A 145 1.26 12.29 -4.07
C ILE A 145 1.85 13.10 -5.22
N ASN A 146 1.35 14.31 -5.44
CA ASN A 146 1.84 15.17 -6.52
C ASN A 146 3.33 15.49 -6.34
N ARG A 147 3.77 15.69 -5.10
CA ARG A 147 5.18 15.94 -4.79
C ARG A 147 6.04 14.71 -5.06
N ALA A 148 5.62 13.55 -4.59
CA ALA A 148 6.33 12.30 -4.82
C ALA A 148 6.43 11.97 -6.31
N TRP A 149 5.31 12.07 -7.05
CA TRP A 149 5.31 11.83 -8.49
C TRP A 149 6.26 12.77 -9.25
N ALA A 150 6.32 14.05 -8.87
CA ALA A 150 7.24 15.02 -9.49
C ALA A 150 8.73 14.75 -9.20
N LEU A 151 9.05 13.84 -8.29
CA LEU A 151 10.42 13.43 -7.95
C LEU A 151 10.81 12.08 -8.57
N VAL A 152 9.87 11.35 -9.17
CA VAL A 152 10.16 10.11 -9.90
C VAL A 152 10.88 10.47 -11.20
N GLU A 153 12.08 9.92 -11.40
CA GLU A 153 12.88 10.15 -12.61
C GLU A 153 12.24 9.50 -13.86
N ASP A 154 12.57 10.02 -15.04
CA ASP A 154 12.03 9.56 -16.33
C ASP A 154 12.52 8.18 -16.78
#